data_AF-A0A2J6QJH3-F1
#
_entry.id   AF-A0A2J6QJH3-F1
#
_cell.length_a   1.000
_cell.length_b   1.000
_cell.length_c   1.000
_cell.angle_alpha   90.00
_cell.angle_beta   90.00
_cell.angle_gamma   90.00
#
_symmetry.space_group_name_H-M   'P 1'
#
loop_
_entity.id
_entity.type
_entity.pdbx_description
1 polymer ?
#
loop_
_entity_poly.entity_id
_entity_poly.type
_entity_poly.pdbx_seq_one_letter_code
_entity_poly.pdbx_strand_id
1 'polypeptide(L)'
;MNYPQYLYDPLKGNRVIRLLCLFPAREVDPLRCALRNVDIDGTPCYSAISYVWGCQSATEVLLVDEASHVRALKITRSLFLALKDIRALYCKDQEQLVWAQAVK
;
A
#
# COMPACT_ATOMS: atom_id res chain seq x y z
N MET A 1 -11.72 13.26 10.46
CA MET A 1 -12.22 13.35 9.06
C MET A 1 -12.68 11.96 8.65
N ASN A 2 -13.86 11.84 8.04
CA ASN A 2 -14.37 10.56 7.54
C ASN A 2 -13.98 10.44 6.06
N TYR A 3 -13.05 9.56 5.72
CA TYR A 3 -12.65 9.32 4.33
C TYR A 3 -13.58 8.29 3.69
N PRO A 4 -14.03 8.49 2.44
CA PRO A 4 -14.80 7.46 1.73
C PRO A 4 -13.97 6.18 1.61
N GLN A 5 -14.63 5.03 1.64
CA GLN A 5 -13.95 3.75 1.52
C GLN A 5 -13.32 3.60 0.12
N TYR A 6 -12.10 3.05 0.09
CA TYR A 6 -11.45 2.65 -1.15
C TYR A 6 -12.25 1.55 -1.83
N LEU A 7 -12.54 1.72 -3.12
CA LEU A 7 -13.21 0.73 -3.94
C LEU A 7 -12.18 0.10 -4.87
N TYR A 8 -12.18 -1.23 -4.95
CA TYR A 8 -11.24 -1.95 -5.79
C TYR A 8 -11.42 -1.57 -7.27
N ASP A 9 -10.39 -0.98 -7.86
CA ASP A 9 -10.28 -0.76 -9.31
C ASP A 9 -9.59 -1.96 -9.98
N PRO A 10 -10.25 -2.72 -10.88
CA PRO A 10 -9.63 -3.84 -11.57
C PRO A 10 -8.39 -3.43 -12.41
N LEU A 11 -7.40 -4.32 -12.49
CA LEU A 11 -6.25 -4.11 -13.38
C LEU A 11 -6.72 -4.17 -14.83
N LYS A 12 -6.20 -3.24 -15.65
CA LYS A 12 -6.49 -3.18 -17.09
C LYS A 12 -5.26 -3.65 -17.85
N GLY A 13 -5.38 -4.77 -18.57
CA GLY A 13 -4.30 -5.38 -19.35
C GLY A 13 -3.78 -6.69 -18.76
N ASN A 14 -3.05 -7.45 -19.58
CA ASN A 14 -2.66 -8.84 -19.26
C ASN A 14 -1.33 -8.97 -18.50
N ARG A 15 -0.54 -7.90 -18.44
CA ARG A 15 0.82 -7.91 -17.87
C ARG A 15 1.04 -6.75 -16.91
N VAL A 16 -0.01 -6.36 -16.19
CA VAL A 16 0.01 -5.21 -15.29
C VAL A 16 -0.03 -5.70 -13.84
N ILE A 17 0.83 -5.15 -13.01
CA ILE A 17 0.77 -5.29 -11.55
C ILE A 17 0.47 -3.92 -10.93
N ARG A 18 0.00 -3.93 -9.67
CA ARG A 18 -0.21 -2.71 -8.89
C ARG A 18 0.76 -2.66 -7.74
N LEU A 19 1.57 -1.60 -7.75
CA LEU A 19 2.48 -1.27 -6.68
C LEU A 19 1.82 -0.26 -5.74
N LEU A 20 2.12 -0.41 -4.46
CA LEU A 20 1.79 0.53 -3.40
C LEU A 20 3.00 1.46 -3.24
N CYS A 21 2.83 2.74 -3.58
CA CYS A 21 3.82 3.78 -3.36
C CYS A 21 3.60 4.37 -1.97
N LEU A 22 4.38 3.92 -1.00
CA LEU A 22 4.27 4.33 0.38
C LEU A 22 4.95 5.69 0.58
N PHE A 23 4.21 6.67 1.09
CA PHE A 23 4.75 8.00 1.27
C PHE A 23 5.63 8.11 2.52
N PRO A 24 6.68 8.93 2.47
CA PRO A 24 7.45 9.30 3.63
C PRO A 24 6.58 10.01 4.67
N ALA A 25 6.76 9.69 5.94
CA ALA A 25 6.15 10.43 7.04
C ALA A 25 6.84 10.08 8.38
N ARG A 26 6.51 10.81 9.44
CA ARG A 26 6.95 10.47 10.80
C ARG A 26 6.18 9.25 11.30
N GLU A 27 6.72 8.61 12.34
CA GLU A 27 6.12 7.38 12.88
C GLU A 27 4.69 7.55 13.40
N VAL A 28 4.41 8.74 13.95
CA VAL A 28 3.10 9.16 14.47
C VAL A 28 2.09 9.51 13.37
N ASP A 29 2.58 9.77 12.16
CA ASP A 29 1.72 10.14 11.04
C ASP A 29 1.02 8.89 10.46
N PRO A 30 -0.23 9.04 9.98
CA PRO A 30 -0.97 7.93 9.38
C PRO A 30 -0.21 7.32 8.19
N LEU A 31 -0.43 6.02 7.94
CA LEU A 31 0.06 5.41 6.70
C LEU A 31 -0.73 5.97 5.52
N ARG A 32 0.01 6.47 4.53
CA ARG A 32 -0.54 7.05 3.31
C ARG A 32 0.25 6.54 2.11
N CYS A 33 -0.45 6.20 1.04
CA CYS A 33 0.16 5.71 -0.18
C CYS A 33 -0.60 6.15 -1.43
N ALA A 34 0.04 6.06 -2.58
CA ALA A 34 -0.63 6.00 -3.87
C ALA A 34 -0.58 4.58 -4.43
N LEU A 35 -1.54 4.23 -5.30
CA LEU A 35 -1.53 2.97 -6.04
C LEU A 35 -1.11 3.24 -7.48
N ARG A 36 -0.08 2.52 -7.95
CA ARG A 36 0.47 2.69 -9.30
C ARG A 36 0.38 1.39 -10.07
N ASN A 37 -0.37 1.41 -11.17
CA ASN A 37 -0.36 0.31 -12.14
C ASN A 37 0.92 0.42 -12.98
N VAL A 38 1.65 -0.68 -13.12
CA VAL A 38 2.88 -0.75 -13.92
C VAL A 38 2.87 -2.03 -14.75
N ASP A 39 3.45 -1.95 -15.96
CA ASP A 39 3.70 -3.14 -16.77
C ASP A 39 4.82 -3.96 -16.13
N ILE A 40 4.62 -5.27 -16.03
CA ILE A 40 5.59 -6.19 -15.44
C ILE A 40 6.93 -6.18 -16.19
N ASP A 41 6.91 -5.97 -17.51
CA ASP A 41 8.12 -5.97 -18.34
C ASP A 41 8.95 -4.69 -18.17
N GLY A 42 8.31 -3.61 -17.70
CA GLY A 42 8.92 -2.32 -17.42
C GLY A 42 8.88 -1.94 -15.94
N THR A 43 8.80 -2.92 -15.03
CA THR A 43 8.61 -2.65 -13.61
C THR A 43 9.80 -1.88 -13.03
N PRO A 44 9.58 -0.78 -12.29
CA PRO A 44 10.64 -0.13 -11.52
C PRO A 44 11.13 -1.05 -10.40
N CYS A 45 12.27 -0.77 -9.78
CA CYS A 45 12.68 -1.49 -8.58
C CYS A 45 11.62 -1.32 -7.47
N TYR A 46 11.15 -2.43 -6.92
CA TYR A 46 10.19 -2.46 -5.82
C TYR A 46 10.56 -3.55 -4.81
N SER A 47 10.11 -3.38 -3.57
CA SER A 47 10.22 -4.42 -2.54
C SER A 47 8.97 -5.29 -2.56
N ALA A 48 9.13 -6.59 -2.76
CA ALA A 48 8.05 -7.56 -2.60
C ALA A 48 7.95 -7.95 -1.12
N ILE A 49 6.74 -7.84 -0.55
CA ILE A 49 6.46 -8.35 0.79
C ILE A 49 5.42 -9.45 0.72
N SER A 50 5.65 -10.48 1.51
CA SER A 50 4.72 -11.58 1.73
C SER A 50 4.09 -11.42 3.10
N TYR A 51 2.77 -11.44 3.18
CA TYR A 51 2.06 -11.42 4.46
C TYR A 51 0.95 -12.46 4.47
N VAL A 52 0.63 -12.94 5.68
CA VAL A 52 -0.44 -13.91 5.90
C VAL A 52 -1.76 -13.17 6.10
N TRP A 53 -2.81 -13.64 5.43
CA TRP A 53 -4.18 -13.31 5.81
C TRP A 53 -4.48 -14.05 7.11
N GLY A 54 -4.15 -13.43 8.24
CA GLY A 54 -4.64 -13.94 9.51
C GLY A 54 -6.18 -13.90 9.50
N CYS A 55 -6.82 -14.81 10.25
CA CYS A 55 -8.27 -14.81 10.52
C CYS A 55 -8.78 -13.53 11.23
N GLN A 56 -7.92 -12.53 11.38
CA GLN A 56 -8.21 -11.25 12.02
C GLN A 56 -8.85 -10.32 11.00
N SER A 57 -10.00 -9.76 11.36
CA SER A 57 -10.68 -8.74 10.57
C SER A 57 -9.74 -7.55 10.29
N ALA A 58 -9.93 -6.91 9.13
CA ALA A 58 -9.19 -5.70 8.80
C ALA A 58 -9.62 -4.55 9.74
N THR A 59 -8.75 -4.19 10.69
CA THR A 59 -9.02 -3.17 11.72
C THR A 59 -8.28 -1.86 11.46
N GLU A 60 -7.13 -1.92 10.76
CA GLU A 60 -6.27 -0.77 10.56
C GLU A 60 -6.62 -0.03 9.27
N VAL A 61 -6.25 1.25 9.20
CA VAL A 61 -6.56 2.11 8.05
C VAL A 61 -5.28 2.52 7.32
N LEU A 62 -5.27 2.28 6.02
CA LEU A 62 -4.33 2.84 5.06
C LEU A 62 -5.04 3.91 4.24
N LEU A 63 -4.48 5.12 4.20
CA LEU A 63 -4.99 6.20 3.37
C LEU A 63 -4.43 6.07 1.95
N VAL A 64 -5.32 6.00 0.97
CA VAL A 64 -4.97 5.86 -0.45
C VAL A 64 -5.26 7.18 -1.16
N ASP A 65 -4.21 7.76 -1.73
CA ASP A 65 -4.31 8.94 -2.59
C ASP A 65 -4.69 8.50 -4.01
N GLU A 66 -5.90 8.87 -4.40
CA GLU A 66 -6.37 8.86 -5.78
C GLU A 66 -6.32 10.29 -6.33
N ALA A 67 -6.16 10.46 -7.64
CA ALA A 67 -5.84 11.71 -8.32
C ALA A 67 -6.48 13.01 -7.78
N SER A 68 -7.70 12.97 -7.23
CA SER A 68 -8.36 14.13 -6.61
C SER A 68 -8.96 13.86 -5.22
N HIS A 69 -8.78 12.67 -4.66
CA HIS A 69 -9.44 12.26 -3.43
C HIS A 69 -8.57 11.34 -2.59
N VAL A 70 -8.71 11.43 -1.26
CA VAL A 70 -8.12 10.48 -0.33
C VAL A 70 -9.19 9.50 0.13
N ARG A 71 -8.90 8.20 0.05
CA ARG A 71 -9.81 7.12 0.47
C ARG A 71 -9.22 6.29 1.60
N ALA A 72 -10.08 5.66 2.40
CA ALA A 72 -9.65 4.74 3.45
C ALA A 72 -9.75 3.28 2.98
N LEU A 73 -8.64 2.55 3.03
CA LEU A 73 -8.58 1.10 2.83
C LEU A 73 -8.37 0.43 4.18
N LYS A 74 -9.27 -0.49 4.56
CA LYS A 74 -9.07 -1.33 5.73
C LYS A 74 -8.07 -2.43 5.41
N ILE A 75 -7.05 -2.56 6.24
CA ILE A 75 -6.03 -3.60 6.14
C ILE A 75 -5.89 -4.37 7.46
N THR A 76 -5.30 -5.56 7.38
CA THR A 76 -4.99 -6.33 8.59
C THR A 76 -3.88 -5.63 9.38
N ARG A 77 -3.85 -5.90 10.69
CA ARG A 77 -2.78 -5.39 11.56
C ARG A 77 -1.39 -5.86 11.11
N SER A 78 -1.28 -7.10 10.62
CA SER A 78 -0.02 -7.64 10.10
C SER A 78 0.53 -6.82 8.93
N LEU A 79 -0.33 -6.49 7.96
CA LEU A 79 0.06 -5.66 6.82
C LEU A 79 0.38 -4.21 7.27
N PHE A 80 -0.40 -3.65 8.18
CA PHE A 80 -0.17 -2.31 8.72
C PHE A 80 1.21 -2.18 9.37
N LEU A 81 1.58 -3.14 10.24
CA LEU A 81 2.88 -3.14 10.91
C LEU A 81 4.02 -3.30 9.90
N ALA A 82 3.89 -4.24 8.95
CA ALA A 82 4.89 -4.44 7.90
C ALA A 82 5.13 -3.15 7.08
N LEU A 83 4.06 -2.44 6.70
CA LEU A 83 4.18 -1.17 5.98
C LEU A 83 4.80 -0.06 6.85
N LYS A 84 4.47 0.00 8.15
CA LYS A 84 5.13 0.95 9.08
C LYS A 84 6.63 0.69 9.20
N ASP A 85 7.03 -0.58 9.34
CA ASP A 85 8.44 -0.96 9.46
C ASP A 85 9.20 -0.62 8.18
N ILE A 86 8.63 -0.93 7.01
CA ILE A 86 9.18 -0.53 5.71
C ILE A 86 9.35 0.99 5.67
N ARG A 87 8.32 1.78 6.00
CA ARG A 87 8.41 3.25 6.01
C ARG A 87 9.54 3.76 6.92
N ALA A 88 9.79 3.09 8.04
CA ALA A 88 10.82 3.48 9.01
C ALA A 88 12.24 3.07 8.60
N LEU A 89 12.40 1.99 7.85
CA LEU A 89 13.69 1.47 7.40
C LEU A 89 14.34 2.31 6.29
N TYR A 90 13.53 3.00 5.49
CA TYR A 90 14.01 3.84 4.39
C TYR A 90 14.11 5.32 4.80
N CYS A 91 14.84 6.10 3.99
CA CYS A 91 15.01 7.54 4.24
C CYS A 91 13.64 8.21 4.38
N LYS A 92 13.47 9.04 5.42
CA LYS A 92 12.20 9.70 5.77
C LYS A 92 11.69 10.69 4.73
N ASP A 93 12.43 10.89 3.64
CA ASP A 93 12.08 11.81 2.55
C ASP A 93 11.92 11.07 1.20
N GLN A 94 11.96 9.73 1.19
CA GLN A 94 11.83 8.93 -0.03
C GLN A 94 10.60 8.02 -0.01
N GLU A 95 9.81 8.10 -1.07
CA GLU A 95 8.71 7.17 -1.31
C GLU A 95 9.23 5.74 -1.56
N GLN A 96 8.48 4.74 -1.10
CA GLN A 96 8.85 3.34 -1.24
C GLN A 96 7.84 2.58 -2.08
N LEU A 97 8.31 1.96 -3.16
CA LEU A 97 7.49 1.09 -3.99
C LEU A 97 7.46 -0.31 -3.40
N VAL A 98 6.27 -0.74 -3.00
CA VAL A 98 6.02 -2.04 -2.38
C VAL A 98 5.01 -2.81 -3.20
N TRP A 99 5.31 -4.06 -3.49
CA TRP A 99 4.33 -5.02 -3.96
C TRP A 99 3.95 -5.94 -2.80
N ALA A 100 2.68 -5.98 -2.42
CA ALA A 100 2.21 -6.78 -1.30
C ALA A 100 1.50 -8.03 -1.79
N GLN A 101 2.15 -9.18 -1.60
CA GLN A 101 1.60 -10.49 -1.92
C GLN A 101 0.94 -11.13 -0.70
N ALA A 102 -0.26 -11.61 -0.95
CA ALA A 102 -0.97 -12.57 -0.12
C ALA A 102 -0.31 -13.94 -0.15
N VAL A 103 0.12 -14.48 1.00
CA VAL A 103 0.45 -15.90 1.13
C VAL A 103 -0.71 -16.61 1.83
N LYS A 104 -1.13 -17.75 1.28
CA LYS A 104 -2.20 -18.60 1.81
C LYS A 104 -1.75 -19.34 3.07
#